data_AF-A0A1Q7NKG6-F1
#
_entry.id   AF-A0A1Q7NKG6-F1
#
_cell.length_a   1.000
_cell.length_b   1.000
_cell.length_c   1.000
_cell.angle_alpha   90.00
_cell.angle_beta   90.00
_cell.angle_gamma   90.00
#
_symmetry.space_group_name_H-M   'P 1'
#
loop_
_entity.id
_entity.type
_entity.pdbx_description
1 polymer ?
#
loop_
_entity_poly.entity_id
_entity_poly.type
_entity_poly.pdbx_seq_one_letter_code
_entity_poly.pdbx_strand_id
1 'polypeptide(L)'
;MGKQADADLILKLYDLRREKVMREARNWFFTFNPTSAAEYMEILMSEQGAYARMVISYWDMAASLVNNGAIDEQMFNDANGEHLFVFAKIEPILEELRQTWNEPNMLKHFETLVRRIPDSDKKLADIRERIKMIGAMMAERQAKAQAAGQA
;
A
#
# COMPACT_ATOMS: atom_id res chain seq x y z
N MET A 1 12.45 -8.08 -22.17
CA MET A 1 12.54 -9.42 -21.56
C MET A 1 11.46 -10.31 -22.18
N GLY A 2 11.59 -11.63 -22.08
CA GLY A 2 10.53 -12.56 -22.51
C GLY A 2 9.45 -12.68 -21.42
N LYS A 3 8.21 -12.99 -21.81
CA LYS A 3 7.07 -13.07 -20.88
C LYS A 3 7.28 -14.06 -19.72
N GLN A 4 8.09 -15.10 -19.91
CA GLN A 4 8.47 -16.04 -18.86
C GLN A 4 9.31 -15.37 -17.76
N ALA A 5 10.26 -14.52 -18.13
CA ALA A 5 11.12 -13.83 -17.16
C ALA A 5 10.33 -12.78 -16.36
N ASP A 6 9.38 -12.10 -16.99
CA ASP A 6 8.47 -11.18 -16.31
C ASP A 6 7.59 -11.94 -15.30
N ALA A 7 7.07 -13.10 -15.69
CA ALA A 7 6.30 -13.98 -14.82
C ALA A 7 7.13 -14.46 -13.61
N ASP A 8 8.37 -14.87 -13.83
CA ASP A 8 9.28 -15.30 -12.75
C ASP A 8 9.55 -14.17 -11.74
N LEU A 9 9.74 -12.95 -12.22
CA LEU A 9 9.91 -11.78 -11.34
C LEU A 9 8.63 -11.48 -10.55
N ILE A 10 7.45 -11.57 -11.17
CA ILE A 10 6.17 -11.38 -10.49
C ILE A 10 5.96 -12.45 -9.41
N LEU A 11 6.26 -13.71 -9.71
CA LEU A 11 6.18 -14.80 -8.73
C LEU A 11 7.18 -14.59 -7.59
N LYS A 12 8.39 -14.10 -7.88
CA LYS A 12 9.39 -13.74 -6.86
C LYS A 12 8.91 -12.61 -5.95
N LEU A 13 8.28 -11.58 -6.51
CA LEU A 13 7.63 -10.51 -5.73
C LEU A 13 6.54 -11.09 -4.80
N TYR A 14 5.70 -11.98 -5.32
CA TYR A 14 4.70 -12.68 -4.50
C TYR A 14 5.35 -13.46 -3.35
N ASP A 15 6.43 -14.20 -3.61
CA ASP A 15 7.16 -14.95 -2.59
C ASP A 15 7.74 -14.07 -1.49
N LEU A 16 8.34 -12.93 -1.84
CA LEU A 16 8.86 -11.96 -0.86
C LEU A 16 7.75 -11.40 0.04
N ARG A 17 6.54 -11.18 -0.49
CA ARG A 17 5.39 -10.73 0.29
C ARG A 17 4.80 -11.78 1.23
N ARG A 18 5.23 -13.03 1.10
CA ARG A 18 4.80 -14.15 1.96
C ARG A 18 5.73 -14.40 3.13
N GLU A 19 6.93 -13.82 3.14
CA GLU A 19 7.83 -13.83 4.29
C GLU A 19 7.05 -13.42 5.54
N LYS A 20 7.32 -14.06 6.68
CA LYS A 20 6.48 -13.98 7.88
C LYS A 20 6.30 -12.55 8.36
N VAL A 21 7.41 -11.82 8.52
CA VAL A 21 7.39 -10.43 8.99
C VAL A 21 6.75 -9.51 7.96
N MET A 22 7.05 -9.69 6.67
CA MET A 22 6.39 -8.92 5.62
C MET A 22 4.86 -9.17 5.57
N ARG A 23 4.42 -10.40 5.82
CA ARG A 23 3.00 -10.75 5.89
C ARG A 23 2.31 -10.09 7.08
N GLU A 24 2.95 -10.11 8.25
CA GLU A 24 2.48 -9.41 9.45
C GLU A 24 2.39 -7.89 9.20
N ALA A 25 3.43 -7.31 8.60
CA ALA A 25 3.48 -5.89 8.25
C ALA A 25 2.34 -5.50 7.29
N ARG A 26 2.10 -6.30 6.24
CA ARG A 26 1.00 -6.09 5.29
C ARG A 26 -0.36 -6.17 5.97
N ASN A 27 -0.57 -7.19 6.80
CA ASN A 27 -1.83 -7.35 7.57
C ASN A 27 -2.08 -6.15 8.48
N TRP A 28 -1.05 -5.67 9.18
CA TRP A 28 -1.14 -4.46 9.98
C TRP A 28 -1.41 -3.21 9.12
N PHE A 29 -0.77 -3.08 7.95
CA PHE A 29 -0.98 -1.94 7.06
C PHE A 29 -2.43 -1.87 6.53
N PHE A 30 -3.13 -3.01 6.44
CA PHE A 30 -4.57 -3.02 6.13
C PHE A 30 -5.40 -2.28 7.18
N THR A 31 -5.03 -2.33 8.46
CA THR A 31 -5.75 -1.64 9.55
C THR A 31 -5.29 -0.19 9.74
N PHE A 32 -4.07 0.14 9.31
CA PHE A 32 -3.51 1.48 9.44
C PHE A 32 -4.04 2.43 8.34
N ASN A 33 -4.59 3.59 8.70
CA ASN A 33 -5.15 4.55 7.75
C ASN A 33 -4.83 5.99 8.17
N PRO A 34 -3.62 6.50 7.88
CA PRO A 34 -3.21 7.83 8.29
C PRO A 34 -4.04 8.90 7.55
N THR A 35 -4.36 9.97 8.25
CA THR A 35 -5.12 11.12 7.72
C THR A 35 -4.30 12.40 7.63
N SER A 36 -3.08 12.40 8.17
CA SER A 36 -2.09 13.48 8.08
C SER A 36 -0.67 12.94 8.03
N ALA A 37 0.30 13.75 7.58
CA ALA A 37 1.71 13.39 7.69
C ALA A 37 2.15 13.21 9.15
N ALA A 38 1.61 14.01 10.07
CA ALA A 38 1.92 13.91 11.50
C ALA A 38 1.56 12.53 12.08
N GLU A 39 0.35 12.02 11.82
CA GLU A 39 -0.05 10.67 12.27
C GLU A 39 0.86 9.59 11.68
N TYR A 40 1.25 9.75 10.42
CA TYR A 40 2.19 8.82 9.79
C TYR A 40 3.57 8.88 10.44
N MET A 41 4.05 10.07 10.82
CA MET A 41 5.31 10.26 11.54
C MET A 41 5.30 9.64 12.94
N GLU A 42 4.22 9.79 13.69
CA GLU A 42 4.08 9.17 15.01
C GLU A 42 4.22 7.64 14.92
N ILE A 43 3.58 7.04 13.93
CA ILE A 43 3.68 5.60 13.67
C ILE A 43 5.10 5.19 13.26
N LEU A 44 5.81 6.00 12.50
CA LEU A 44 7.19 5.70 12.14
C LEU A 44 8.16 5.67 13.32
N MET A 45 7.82 6.40 14.39
CA MET A 45 8.55 6.43 15.65
C MET A 45 8.07 5.34 16.64
N SER A 46 7.00 4.62 16.32
CA SER A 46 6.50 3.51 17.14
C SER A 46 7.10 2.17 16.74
N GLU A 47 6.75 1.11 17.48
CA GLU A 47 7.14 -0.27 17.17
C GLU A 47 6.66 -0.72 15.78
N GLN A 48 5.55 -0.16 15.28
CA GLN A 48 4.98 -0.49 13.97
C GLN A 48 5.62 0.30 12.83
N GLY A 49 6.53 1.24 13.12
CA GLY A 49 7.21 2.03 12.09
C GLY A 49 8.03 1.17 11.12
N ALA A 50 8.56 0.04 11.58
CA ALA A 50 9.24 -0.93 10.72
C ALA A 50 8.27 -1.54 9.68
N TYR A 51 7.04 -1.84 10.07
CA TYR A 51 6.03 -2.40 9.18
C TYR A 51 5.61 -1.40 8.10
N ALA A 52 5.36 -0.15 8.48
CA ALA A 52 5.04 0.91 7.52
C ALA A 52 6.16 1.08 6.48
N ARG A 53 7.42 1.19 6.94
CA ARG A 53 8.59 1.31 6.05
C ARG A 53 8.73 0.10 5.13
N MET A 54 8.57 -1.13 5.64
CA MET A 54 8.70 -2.36 4.85
C MET A 54 7.67 -2.41 3.71
N VAL A 55 6.39 -2.19 4.01
CA VAL A 55 5.32 -2.30 3.01
C VAL A 55 5.47 -1.24 1.92
N ILE A 56 5.74 0.00 2.32
CA ILE A 56 5.81 1.13 1.39
C ILE A 56 7.07 1.03 0.50
N SER A 57 8.24 0.79 1.09
CA SER A 57 9.49 0.65 0.32
C SER A 57 9.48 -0.57 -0.59
N TYR A 58 8.83 -1.66 -0.19
CA TYR A 58 8.64 -2.84 -1.03
C TYR A 58 7.89 -2.49 -2.32
N TRP A 59 6.78 -1.75 -2.22
CA TRP A 59 5.98 -1.40 -3.39
C TRP A 59 6.62 -0.34 -4.27
N ASP A 60 7.34 0.62 -3.70
CA ASP A 60 8.12 1.58 -4.49
C ASP A 60 9.26 0.89 -5.26
N MET A 61 9.95 -0.07 -4.62
CA MET A 61 10.96 -0.91 -5.28
C MET A 61 10.34 -1.72 -6.42
N ALA A 62 9.22 -2.41 -6.18
CA ALA A 62 8.53 -3.19 -7.21
C ALA A 62 8.09 -2.30 -8.38
N ALA A 63 7.57 -1.11 -8.10
CA ALA A 63 7.22 -0.13 -9.11
C ALA A 63 8.44 0.35 -9.91
N SER A 64 9.61 0.50 -9.28
CA SER A 64 10.84 0.86 -9.97
C SER A 64 11.25 -0.19 -11.00
N LEU A 65 11.07 -1.49 -10.72
CA LEU A 65 11.32 -2.57 -11.68
C LEU A 65 10.41 -2.49 -12.90
N VAL A 66 9.13 -2.17 -12.71
CA VAL A 66 8.16 -1.97 -13.80
C VAL A 66 8.51 -0.71 -14.60
N ASN A 67 8.75 0.41 -13.94
CA ASN A 67 9.08 1.69 -14.59
C ASN A 67 10.35 1.61 -15.45
N ASN A 68 11.30 0.74 -15.10
CA ASN A 68 12.53 0.52 -15.86
C ASN A 68 12.44 -0.64 -16.87
N GLY A 69 11.24 -1.21 -17.09
CA GLY A 69 11.02 -2.24 -18.10
C GLY A 69 11.56 -3.63 -17.76
N ALA A 70 11.90 -3.88 -16.49
CA ALA A 70 12.29 -5.21 -16.03
C ALA A 70 11.07 -6.14 -15.85
N ILE A 71 9.89 -5.57 -15.59
CA ILE A 71 8.62 -6.29 -15.48
C ILE A 71 7.61 -5.61 -16.40
N ASP A 72 6.92 -6.40 -17.21
CA ASP A 72 5.79 -5.92 -18.01
C ASP A 72 4.69 -5.34 -17.11
N GLU A 73 4.31 -4.09 -17.39
CA GLU A 73 3.37 -3.34 -16.56
C GLU A 73 1.97 -3.95 -16.52
N GLN A 74 1.48 -4.43 -17.66
CA GLN A 74 0.16 -5.06 -17.71
C GLN A 74 0.14 -6.33 -16.87
N MET A 75 1.14 -7.20 -17.03
CA MET A 75 1.26 -8.41 -16.21
C MET A 75 1.39 -8.10 -14.73
N PHE A 76 2.16 -7.06 -14.36
CA PHE A 76 2.29 -6.64 -12.98
C PHE A 76 0.95 -6.20 -12.38
N ASN A 77 0.20 -5.37 -13.11
CA ASN A 77 -1.09 -4.83 -12.67
C ASN A 77 -2.19 -5.91 -12.62
N ASP A 78 -2.19 -6.85 -13.57
CA ASP A 78 -3.13 -7.97 -13.59
C ASP A 78 -2.89 -8.93 -12.42
N ALA A 79 -1.63 -9.14 -12.02
CA ALA A 79 -1.26 -10.03 -10.93
C ALA A 79 -1.34 -9.38 -9.52
N ASN A 80 -1.28 -8.04 -9.42
CA ASN A 80 -1.19 -7.34 -8.14
C ASN A 80 -2.24 -6.24 -7.98
N GLY A 81 -3.10 -6.35 -6.95
CA GLY A 81 -4.04 -5.28 -6.58
C GLY A 81 -3.64 -4.46 -5.34
N GLU A 82 -2.85 -5.02 -4.43
CA GLU A 82 -2.59 -4.39 -3.13
C GLU A 82 -1.80 -3.08 -3.22
N HIS A 83 -0.93 -2.93 -4.22
CA HIS A 83 -0.16 -1.70 -4.40
C HIS A 83 -1.08 -0.47 -4.54
N LEU A 84 -2.22 -0.61 -5.24
CA LEU A 84 -3.22 0.45 -5.33
C LEU A 84 -3.85 0.77 -3.97
N PHE A 85 -4.09 -0.25 -3.14
CA PHE A 85 -4.64 -0.07 -1.80
C PHE A 85 -3.66 0.66 -0.88
N VAL A 86 -2.39 0.28 -0.91
CA VAL A 86 -1.33 0.95 -0.13
C VAL A 86 -1.18 2.40 -0.59
N PHE A 87 -1.09 2.63 -1.91
CA PHE A 87 -0.93 3.98 -2.44
C PHE A 87 -2.14 4.87 -2.17
N ALA A 88 -3.37 4.35 -2.25
CA ALA A 88 -4.58 5.12 -1.98
C ALA A 88 -4.65 5.70 -0.56
N LYS A 89 -3.99 5.05 0.41
CA LYS A 89 -3.87 5.52 1.80
C LYS A 89 -2.80 6.60 1.98
N ILE A 90 -1.72 6.53 1.20
CA ILE A 90 -0.56 7.41 1.34
C ILE A 90 -0.65 8.64 0.44
N GLU A 91 -1.24 8.52 -0.75
CA GLU A 91 -1.35 9.60 -1.73
C GLU A 91 -1.91 10.92 -1.16
N PRO A 92 -2.96 10.93 -0.30
CA PRO A 92 -3.49 12.17 0.26
C PRO A 92 -2.50 12.94 1.15
N ILE A 93 -1.52 12.26 1.74
CA ILE A 93 -0.53 12.84 2.66
C ILE A 93 0.88 12.89 2.05
N LEU A 94 1.05 12.39 0.82
CA LEU A 94 2.36 12.17 0.22
C LEU A 94 3.14 13.48 0.02
N GLU A 95 2.46 14.54 -0.41
CA GLU A 95 3.07 15.84 -0.63
C GLU A 95 3.56 16.47 0.69
N GLU A 96 2.74 16.42 1.73
CA GLU A 96 3.12 16.90 3.07
C GLU A 96 4.30 16.11 3.65
N LEU A 97 4.33 14.79 3.43
CA LEU A 97 5.47 13.96 3.83
C LEU A 97 6.75 14.32 3.08
N ARG A 98 6.68 14.57 1.77
CA ARG A 98 7.83 15.01 0.95
C ARG A 98 8.41 16.31 1.48
N GLN A 99 7.56 17.26 1.84
CA GLN A 99 7.95 18.54 2.43
C GLN A 99 8.57 18.36 3.82
N THR A 100 7.94 17.55 4.68
CA THR A 100 8.40 17.30 6.05
C THR A 100 9.78 16.66 6.09
N TRP A 101 10.10 15.79 5.14
CA TRP A 101 11.41 15.12 5.06
C TRP A 101 12.42 15.78 4.15
N ASN A 102 12.05 16.87 3.49
CA ASN A 102 12.86 17.48 2.45
C ASN A 102 13.32 16.45 1.38
N GLU A 103 12.42 15.52 1.03
CA GLU A 103 12.69 14.43 0.09
C GLU A 103 11.66 14.43 -1.04
N PRO A 104 11.84 15.28 -2.07
CA PRO A 104 10.84 15.48 -3.12
C PRO A 104 10.60 14.23 -3.99
N ASN A 105 11.53 13.27 -4.00
CA ASN A 105 11.42 12.05 -4.79
C ASN A 105 10.86 10.86 -3.99
N MET A 106 10.44 11.06 -2.74
CA MET A 106 9.87 9.98 -1.94
C MET A 106 8.69 9.34 -2.68
N LEU A 107 8.72 8.00 -2.80
CA LEU A 107 7.72 7.17 -3.49
C LEU A 107 7.45 7.56 -4.95
N LYS A 108 8.41 8.20 -5.61
CA LYS A 108 8.27 8.63 -7.01
C LYS A 108 7.98 7.47 -7.95
N HIS A 109 8.60 6.31 -7.76
CA HIS A 109 8.37 5.17 -8.65
C HIS A 109 6.97 4.59 -8.43
N PHE A 110 6.54 4.49 -7.18
CA PHE A 110 5.21 4.05 -6.83
C PHE A 110 4.14 4.97 -7.45
N GLU A 111 4.28 6.28 -7.24
CA GLU A 111 3.39 7.28 -7.83
C GLU A 111 3.38 7.19 -9.37
N THR A 112 4.56 7.14 -10.00
CA THR A 112 4.67 7.05 -11.46
C THR A 112 3.93 5.85 -12.02
N LEU A 113 4.07 4.66 -11.39
CA LEU A 113 3.37 3.47 -11.84
C LEU A 113 1.85 3.61 -11.67
N VAL A 114 1.38 4.04 -10.50
CA VAL A 114 -0.06 4.17 -10.24
C VAL A 114 -0.70 5.20 -11.15
N ARG A 115 -0.03 6.34 -11.40
CA ARG A 115 -0.53 7.41 -12.27
C ARG A 115 -0.64 7.00 -13.75
N ARG A 116 0.11 5.98 -14.19
CA ARG A 116 0.01 5.42 -15.54
C ARG A 116 -1.22 4.52 -15.75
N ILE A 117 -1.87 4.06 -14.67
CA ILE A 117 -3.10 3.28 -14.77
C ILE A 117 -4.24 4.19 -15.26
N PRO A 118 -5.03 3.75 -16.26
CA PRO A 118 -6.21 4.48 -16.71
C PRO A 118 -7.19 4.77 -15.56
N ASP A 119 -7.69 6.00 -15.50
CA ASP A 119 -8.61 6.48 -14.45
C ASP A 119 -8.07 6.30 -13.01
N SER A 120 -6.75 6.43 -12.83
CA SER A 120 -6.10 6.23 -11.52
C SER A 120 -6.73 7.05 -10.40
N ASP A 121 -7.04 8.34 -10.62
CA ASP A 121 -7.70 9.20 -9.62
C ASP A 121 -9.03 8.61 -9.15
N LYS A 122 -9.88 8.20 -10.08
CA LYS A 122 -11.17 7.58 -9.77
C LYS A 122 -10.97 6.26 -9.02
N LYS A 123 -10.03 5.41 -9.48
CA LYS A 123 -9.73 4.13 -8.82
C LYS A 123 -9.27 4.33 -7.38
N LEU A 124 -8.38 5.30 -7.13
CA LEU A 124 -7.89 5.62 -5.79
C LEU A 124 -9.01 6.16 -4.90
N ALA A 125 -9.89 7.02 -5.42
CA ALA A 125 -11.06 7.49 -4.71
C ALA A 125 -12.03 6.34 -4.35
N ASP A 126 -12.34 5.46 -5.30
CA ASP A 126 -13.21 4.29 -5.09
C ASP A 126 -12.58 3.30 -4.07
N ILE A 127 -11.25 3.16 -4.05
CA ILE A 127 -10.53 2.39 -3.03
C ILE A 127 -10.67 3.03 -1.65
N ARG A 128 -10.44 4.34 -1.52
CA ARG A 128 -10.59 5.06 -0.25
C ARG A 128 -12.01 4.94 0.32
N GLU A 129 -13.03 4.99 -0.54
CA GLU A 129 -14.40 4.80 -0.11
C GLU A 129 -14.64 3.37 0.40
N ARG A 130 -14.11 2.35 -0.30
CA ARG A 130 -14.16 0.96 0.19
C ARG A 130 -13.44 0.78 1.53
N ILE A 131 -12.30 1.44 1.74
CA ILE A 131 -11.58 1.42 3.03
C ILE A 131 -12.48 1.94 4.15
N LYS A 132 -13.15 3.08 3.95
CA LYS A 132 -14.09 3.66 4.93
C LYS A 132 -15.26 2.71 5.22
N MET A 133 -15.88 2.15 4.17
CA MET A 133 -16.99 1.21 4.31
C MET A 133 -16.59 -0.04 5.11
N ILE A 134 -15.42 -0.63 4.81
CA ILE A 134 -14.91 -1.79 5.55
C ILE A 134 -14.61 -1.41 7.00
N GLY A 135 -14.00 -0.24 7.24
CA GLY A 135 -13.75 0.27 8.59
C GLY A 135 -15.02 0.40 9.42
N ALA A 136 -16.07 1.00 8.84
CA ALA A 136 -17.38 1.14 9.48
C ALA A 136 -18.02 -0.22 9.79
N MET A 137 -17.99 -1.17 8.84
CA MET A 137 -18.52 -2.52 9.03
C MET A 137 -17.77 -3.28 10.14
N MET A 138 -16.45 -3.14 10.22
CA MET A 138 -15.65 -3.77 11.25
C MET A 138 -15.94 -3.18 12.64
N ALA A 139 -16.07 -1.86 12.74
CA ALA A 139 -16.45 -1.18 13.99
C ALA A 139 -17.84 -1.63 14.47
N GLU A 140 -18.82 -1.72 13.56
CA GLU A 140 -20.17 -2.21 13.89
C GLU A 140 -20.14 -3.66 14.40
N ARG A 141 -19.37 -4.55 13.74
CA ARG A 141 -19.21 -5.94 14.17
C ARG A 141 -18.58 -6.04 15.55
N GLN A 142 -17.56 -5.22 15.84
CA GLN A 142 -16.91 -5.17 17.15
C GLN A 142 -17.87 -4.69 18.24
N ALA A 143 -18.65 -3.63 17.98
CA ALA A 143 -19.65 -3.14 18.92
C ALA A 143 -20.72 -4.21 19.24
N LYS A 144 -21.21 -4.94 18.23
CA LYS A 144 -22.17 -6.04 18.42
C LYS A 144 -21.58 -7.20 19.23
N ALA A 145 -20.33 -7.57 18.96
CA ALA A 145 -19.64 -8.63 19.71
C ALA A 145 -19.43 -8.24 21.18
N GLN A 146 -19.07 -6.98 21.46
CA GLN A 146 -18.92 -6.47 22.82
C GLN A 146 -20.25 -6.46 23.59
N ALA A 147 -21.35 -6.04 22.95
CA ALA A 147 -22.67 -6.08 23.56
C ALA A 147 -23.14 -7.51 23.86
N ALA A 148 -22.85 -8.47 22.99
CA ALA A 148 -23.21 -9.87 23.17
C ALA A 148 -22.34 -10.60 24.21
N GLY A 149 -21.11 -10.16 24.46
CA GLY A 149 -20.23 -10.71 25.50
C GLY A 149 -20.42 -10.10 26.89
N GLN A 150 -21.22 -9.04 27.00
CA GLN A 150 -21.61 -8.39 28.26
C GLN A 150 -23.01 -8.85 28.76
N ALA A 151 -23.73 -9.64 27.98
CA ALA A 151 -25.02 -10.25 28.30
C ALA A 151 -24.85 -11.71 28.72
#